data_AF-A0A855XCV7-F1
#
_entry.id   AF-A0A855XCV7-F1
#
_cell.length_a   1.000
_cell.length_b   1.000
_cell.length_c   1.000
_cell.angle_alpha   90.00
_cell.angle_beta   90.00
_cell.angle_gamma   90.00
#
_symmetry.space_group_name_H-M   'P 1'
#
loop_
_entity.id
_entity.type
_entity.pdbx_description
1 polymer ?
#
loop_
_entity_poly.entity_id
_entity_poly.type
_entity_poly.pdbx_seq_one_letter_code
_entity_poly.pdbx_strand_id
1 'polypeptide(L)'
;DHKRIILFEAEKSVLKEFTLSRGDGVSVALGGHSISEQQIDFILRKLPVDGEVIIAFDHDVMTKEKEGEEYILSQAKKFSPFRKTSYIFDSYNILGEKDSPIDKGKVIWDHLLKWRKVVS
;
A
#
# COMPACT_ATOMS: atom_id res chain seq x y z
N ASP A 1 9.52 -10.01 -13.08
CA ASP A 1 9.21 -10.95 -11.98
C ASP A 1 8.84 -10.27 -10.66
N HIS A 2 7.96 -9.27 -10.70
CA HIS A 2 7.41 -8.73 -9.46
C HIS A 2 6.16 -9.49 -9.08
N LYS A 3 6.27 -10.37 -8.08
CA LYS A 3 5.13 -11.09 -7.51
C LYS A 3 4.48 -10.23 -6.42
N ARG A 4 4.15 -8.97 -6.74
CA ARG A 4 3.51 -8.05 -5.80
C ARG A 4 2.75 -6.95 -6.50
N ILE A 5 1.78 -6.38 -5.79
CA ILE A 5 1.07 -5.17 -6.17
C ILE A 5 1.05 -4.19 -4.99
N ILE A 6 1.28 -2.91 -5.27
CA ILE A 6 1.25 -1.83 -4.28
C ILE A 6 -0.01 -0.99 -4.51
N LEU A 7 -0.81 -0.81 -3.46
CA LEU A 7 -2.06 -0.07 -3.51
C LEU A 7 -1.86 1.29 -2.86
N PHE A 8 -1.85 2.35 -3.66
CA PHE A 8 -1.86 3.75 -3.22
C PHE A 8 -3.28 4.32 -3.28
N GLU A 9 -3.53 5.42 -2.57
CA GLU A 9 -4.81 6.12 -2.66
C GLU A 9 -5.00 6.82 -4.01
N ALA A 10 -3.95 7.43 -4.54
CA ALA A 10 -4.01 8.30 -5.72
C ALA A 10 -2.92 8.03 -6.77
N GLU A 11 -3.21 8.39 -8.01
CA GLU A 11 -2.38 8.17 -9.21
C GLU A 11 -1.02 8.89 -9.11
N LYS A 12 -0.97 10.02 -8.41
CA LYS A 12 0.28 10.74 -8.11
C LYS A 12 1.35 9.80 -7.54
N SER A 13 0.97 8.96 -6.59
CA SER A 13 1.89 8.04 -5.92
C SER A 13 2.33 6.89 -6.83
N VAL A 14 1.45 6.43 -7.72
CA VAL A 14 1.77 5.45 -8.77
C VAL A 14 2.85 5.99 -9.71
N LEU A 15 2.71 7.23 -10.18
CA LEU A 15 3.71 7.86 -11.06
C LEU A 15 5.06 8.06 -10.36
N LYS A 16 5.04 8.39 -9.06
CA LYS A 16 6.27 8.49 -8.25
C LYS A 16 6.95 7.13 -8.11
N GLU A 17 6.19 6.07 -7.80
CA GLU A 17 6.73 4.71 -7.71
C GLU A 17 7.31 4.25 -9.04
N PHE A 18 6.59 4.46 -10.15
CA PHE A 18 7.08 4.18 -11.51
C PHE A 18 8.38 4.93 -11.84
N THR A 19 8.50 6.18 -11.38
CA THR A 19 9.73 6.97 -11.55
C THR A 19 10.88 6.38 -10.72
N LEU A 20 10.62 6.02 -9.46
CA LEU A 20 11.64 5.44 -8.56
C LEU A 20 12.06 4.02 -8.96
N SER A 21 11.16 3.25 -9.57
CA SER A 21 11.41 1.92 -10.14
C SER A 21 12.02 1.97 -11.55
N ARG A 22 12.28 3.17 -12.10
CA ARG A 22 12.86 3.38 -13.43
C ARG A 22 12.05 2.72 -14.55
N GLY A 23 10.73 2.81 -14.45
CA GLY A 23 9.80 2.30 -15.45
C GLY A 23 9.33 0.87 -15.24
N ASP A 24 9.67 0.24 -14.12
CA ASP A 24 9.27 -1.13 -13.75
C ASP A 24 8.32 -1.12 -12.54
N GLY A 25 7.34 -0.23 -12.59
CA GLY A 25 6.38 0.01 -11.50
C GLY A 25 5.39 -1.13 -11.31
N VAL A 26 4.99 -1.33 -10.06
CA VAL A 26 4.10 -2.44 -9.63
C VAL A 26 2.91 -1.95 -8.83
N SER A 27 2.59 -0.67 -8.98
CA SER A 27 1.60 0.02 -8.17
C SER A 27 0.36 0.43 -8.95
N VAL A 28 -0.76 0.55 -8.25
CA VAL A 28 -2.04 1.06 -8.77
C VAL A 28 -2.67 2.00 -7.74
N ALA A 29 -3.57 2.86 -8.22
CA ALA A 29 -4.35 3.76 -7.38
C ALA A 29 -5.75 3.18 -7.14
N LEU A 30 -6.25 3.35 -5.91
CA LEU A 30 -7.60 2.92 -5.53
C LEU A 30 -8.65 4.02 -5.74
N GLY A 31 -8.24 5.30 -5.79
CA GLY A 31 -9.15 6.45 -5.75
C GLY A 31 -9.61 6.82 -4.34
N GLY A 32 -8.83 6.46 -3.32
CA GLY A 32 -9.12 6.66 -1.89
C GLY A 32 -8.52 5.53 -1.02
N HIS A 33 -8.90 5.47 0.26
CA HIS A 33 -8.40 4.48 1.24
C HIS A 33 -9.38 3.33 1.52
N SER A 34 -10.47 3.21 0.74
CA SER A 34 -11.41 2.09 0.82
C SER A 34 -11.30 1.18 -0.40
N ILE A 35 -11.21 -0.13 -0.18
CA ILE A 35 -11.07 -1.12 -1.26
C ILE A 35 -12.41 -1.79 -1.53
N SER A 36 -12.92 -1.65 -2.75
CA SER A 36 -14.20 -2.23 -3.18
C SER A 36 -14.10 -3.72 -3.47
N GLU A 37 -15.24 -4.42 -3.45
CA GLU A 37 -15.31 -5.84 -3.80
C GLU A 37 -14.85 -6.10 -5.25
N GLN A 38 -15.15 -5.19 -6.17
CA GLN A 38 -14.72 -5.28 -7.57
C GLN A 38 -13.21 -5.15 -7.71
N GLN A 39 -12.58 -4.23 -6.94
CA GLN A 39 -11.12 -4.10 -6.92
C GLN A 39 -10.47 -5.36 -6.33
N ILE A 40 -11.05 -5.93 -5.27
CA ILE A 40 -10.56 -7.17 -4.65
C ILE A 40 -10.63 -8.33 -5.65
N ASP A 41 -11.79 -8.57 -6.26
CA ASP A 41 -11.98 -9.62 -7.27
C ASP A 41 -11.00 -9.46 -8.44
N PHE A 42 -10.85 -8.23 -8.94
CA PHE A 42 -9.90 -7.96 -10.03
C PHE A 42 -8.45 -8.28 -9.61
N ILE A 43 -8.00 -7.78 -8.46
CA ILE A 43 -6.64 -8.00 -7.96
C ILE A 43 -6.40 -9.50 -7.74
N LEU A 44 -7.32 -10.22 -7.09
CA LEU A 44 -7.16 -11.65 -6.83
C LEU A 44 -7.11 -12.51 -8.10
N ARG A 45 -7.83 -12.11 -9.15
CA ARG A 45 -7.79 -12.80 -10.46
C ARG A 45 -6.52 -12.52 -11.25
N LYS A 46 -5.94 -11.34 -11.11
CA LYS A 46 -4.76 -10.90 -11.90
C LYS A 46 -3.43 -11.14 -11.20
N LEU A 47 -3.42 -11.08 -9.88
CA LEU A 47 -2.23 -11.32 -9.09
C LEU A 47 -1.99 -12.84 -8.95
N PRO A 48 -0.79 -13.34 -9.27
CA PRO A 48 -0.41 -14.74 -9.05
C PRO A 48 -0.67 -15.20 -7.62
N VAL A 49 -0.85 -16.51 -7.43
CA VAL A 49 -1.19 -17.11 -6.12
C VAL A 49 -0.13 -16.83 -5.05
N ASP A 50 1.13 -16.80 -5.46
CA ASP A 50 2.28 -16.47 -4.61
C ASP A 50 2.59 -14.96 -4.57
N GLY A 51 1.71 -14.13 -5.12
CA GLY A 51 1.83 -12.69 -5.12
C GLY A 51 1.47 -12.04 -3.78
N GLU A 52 2.11 -10.91 -3.50
CA GLU A 52 1.87 -10.09 -2.29
C GLU A 52 1.04 -8.84 -2.60
N VAL A 53 0.02 -8.56 -1.80
CA VAL A 53 -0.68 -7.27 -1.79
C VAL A 53 -0.04 -6.38 -0.71
N ILE A 54 0.38 -5.17 -1.09
CA ILE A 54 0.99 -4.20 -0.18
C ILE A 54 0.11 -2.94 -0.15
N ILE A 55 -0.45 -2.62 1.01
CA ILE A 55 -1.25 -1.40 1.20
C ILE A 55 -0.33 -0.24 1.62
N ALA A 56 -0.41 0.89 0.92
CA ALA A 56 0.40 2.08 1.14
C ALA A 56 -0.49 3.34 1.15
N PHE A 57 -1.37 3.43 2.17
CA PHE A 57 -2.22 4.61 2.37
C PHE A 57 -1.44 5.81 2.89
N ASP A 58 -2.02 7.00 2.74
CA ASP A 58 -1.42 8.25 3.16
C ASP A 58 -1.40 8.35 4.69
N HIS A 59 -0.51 9.18 5.22
CA HIS A 59 -0.27 9.27 6.66
C HIS A 59 -1.48 9.78 7.46
N ASP A 60 -2.40 10.53 6.84
CA ASP A 60 -3.61 11.01 7.50
C ASP A 60 -4.55 9.84 7.84
N VAL A 61 -4.56 8.78 7.03
CA VAL A 61 -5.27 7.53 7.32
C VAL A 61 -4.63 6.77 8.48
N MET A 62 -3.34 6.95 8.74
CA MET A 62 -2.65 6.30 9.86
C MET A 62 -2.92 6.97 11.21
N THR A 63 -3.39 8.22 11.21
CA THR A 63 -3.38 9.09 12.40
C THR A 63 -4.76 9.56 12.85
N LYS A 64 -5.80 9.58 12.01
CA LYS A 64 -7.15 9.97 12.43
C LYS A 64 -7.77 8.93 13.37
N GLU A 65 -8.57 9.39 14.33
CA GLU A 65 -9.21 8.55 15.36
C GLU A 65 -10.18 7.48 14.82
N LYS A 66 -10.89 7.78 13.72
CA LYS A 66 -11.79 6.83 13.03
C LYS A 66 -11.08 6.00 11.97
N GLU A 67 -9.85 6.38 11.65
CA GLU A 67 -8.95 5.64 10.77
C GLU A 67 -7.81 5.13 11.67
N GLY A 68 -6.66 4.74 11.12
CA GLY A 68 -5.52 4.27 11.90
C GLY A 68 -5.11 2.84 11.54
N GLU A 69 -4.22 2.27 12.34
CA GLU A 69 -3.64 0.96 12.03
C GLU A 69 -4.72 -0.14 11.91
N GLU A 70 -5.74 -0.12 12.79
CA GLU A 70 -6.84 -1.08 12.75
C GLU A 70 -7.67 -0.97 11.46
N TYR A 71 -7.86 0.25 10.95
CA TYR A 71 -8.56 0.47 9.69
C TYR A 71 -7.75 -0.11 8.51
N ILE A 72 -6.45 0.18 8.46
CA ILE A 72 -5.55 -0.36 7.43
C ILE A 72 -5.54 -1.89 7.50
N LEU A 73 -5.45 -2.46 8.70
CA LEU A 73 -5.52 -3.90 8.93
C LEU A 73 -6.85 -4.49 8.47
N SER A 74 -7.97 -3.78 8.65
CA SER A 74 -9.29 -4.21 8.14
C SER A 74 -9.33 -4.29 6.61
N GLN A 75 -8.69 -3.34 5.92
CA GLN A 75 -8.57 -3.38 4.46
C GLN A 75 -7.63 -4.52 4.01
N ALA A 76 -6.54 -4.73 4.74
CA ALA A 76 -5.56 -5.78 4.46
C ALA A 76 -6.17 -7.19 4.66
N LYS A 77 -7.01 -7.38 5.68
CA LYS A 77 -7.73 -8.64 5.94
C LYS A 77 -8.70 -9.05 4.84
N LYS A 78 -9.05 -8.15 3.91
CA LYS A 78 -9.84 -8.51 2.72
C LYS A 78 -9.04 -9.38 1.73
N PHE A 79 -7.70 -9.34 1.78
CA PHE A 79 -6.81 -10.11 0.92
C PHE A 79 -6.10 -11.25 1.64
N SER A 80 -5.82 -11.11 2.94
CA SER A 80 -4.97 -12.06 3.68
C SER A 80 -5.44 -13.53 3.66
N PRO A 81 -6.75 -13.87 3.55
CA PRO A 81 -7.17 -15.26 3.37
C PRO A 81 -6.74 -15.89 2.04
N PHE A 82 -6.42 -15.06 1.04
CA PHE A 82 -6.20 -15.49 -0.35
C PHE A 82 -4.76 -15.25 -0.84
N ARG A 83 -4.10 -14.23 -0.31
CA ARG A 83 -2.77 -13.77 -0.74
C ARG A 83 -1.96 -13.31 0.45
N LYS A 84 -0.63 -13.41 0.33
CA LYS A 84 0.27 -12.73 1.26
C LYS A 84 -0.09 -11.25 1.25
N THR A 85 -0.33 -10.69 2.43
CA THR A 85 -0.73 -9.29 2.54
C THR A 85 0.13 -8.58 3.56
N SER A 86 0.52 -7.36 3.24
CA SER A 86 1.26 -6.47 4.13
C SER A 86 0.77 -5.03 3.96
N TYR A 87 1.11 -4.18 4.92
CA TYR A 87 0.77 -2.77 4.87
C TYR A 87 1.88 -1.91 5.46
N ILE A 88 1.99 -0.68 4.96
CA ILE A 88 2.90 0.32 5.50
C ILE A 88 2.18 1.07 6.62
N PHE A 89 2.89 1.27 7.73
CA PHE A 89 2.43 2.08 8.85
C PHE A 89 3.62 2.87 9.40
N ASP A 90 3.47 4.18 9.54
CA ASP A 90 4.53 5.06 10.01
C ASP A 90 4.60 5.11 11.54
N SER A 91 5.27 4.11 12.13
CA SER A 91 5.46 4.04 13.59
C SER A 91 6.40 5.12 14.15
N TYR A 92 7.12 5.84 13.30
CA TYR A 92 8.16 6.80 13.73
C TYR A 92 7.84 8.24 13.35
N ASN A 93 6.66 8.50 12.76
CA ASN A 93 6.19 9.82 12.33
C ASN A 93 7.23 10.53 11.43
N ILE A 94 7.78 9.80 10.45
CA ILE A 94 8.76 10.30 9.47
C ILE A 94 8.10 10.88 8.21
N LEU A 95 6.78 10.69 8.05
CA LEU A 95 5.94 11.28 7.01
C LEU A 95 5.31 12.60 7.48
N GLY A 96 5.00 13.49 6.54
CA GLY A 96 4.14 14.64 6.80
C GLY A 96 2.67 14.23 6.93
N GLU A 97 1.82 15.08 7.51
CA GLU A 97 0.41 14.79 7.79
C GLU A 97 -0.36 14.18 6.61
N LYS A 98 -0.17 14.71 5.40
CA LYS A 98 -0.85 14.24 4.17
C LYS A 98 0.09 13.57 3.17
N ASP A 99 1.26 13.16 3.63
CA ASP A 99 2.22 12.51 2.74
C ASP A 99 1.81 11.06 2.48
N SER A 100 1.91 10.68 1.22
CA SER A 100 1.92 9.27 0.84
C SER A 100 3.27 8.65 1.25
N PRO A 101 3.35 7.33 1.53
CA PRO A 101 4.62 6.67 1.90
C PRO A 101 5.78 6.88 0.91
N ILE A 102 5.45 7.17 -0.36
CA ILE A 102 6.40 7.42 -1.45
C ILE A 102 6.88 8.89 -1.51
N ASP A 103 6.19 9.82 -0.84
CA ASP A 103 6.35 11.27 -1.06
C ASP A 103 7.69 11.84 -0.55
N LYS A 104 8.32 11.19 0.44
CA LYS A 104 9.63 11.57 0.98
C LYS A 104 10.84 11.05 0.19
N GLY A 105 10.58 10.49 -1.00
CA GLY A 105 11.63 10.00 -1.90
C GLY A 105 12.19 8.63 -1.50
N LYS A 106 13.20 8.18 -2.26
CA LYS A 106 13.62 6.77 -2.29
C LYS A 106 14.07 6.21 -0.94
N VAL A 107 14.83 6.98 -0.16
CA VAL A 107 15.40 6.49 1.11
C VAL A 107 14.30 6.15 2.10
N ILE A 108 13.32 7.04 2.28
CA ILE A 108 12.20 6.84 3.19
C ILE A 108 11.26 5.77 2.65
N TRP A 109 10.99 5.78 1.35
CA TRP A 109 10.19 4.73 0.70
C TRP A 109 10.77 3.33 0.91
N ASP A 110 12.05 3.13 0.63
CA ASP A 110 12.72 1.83 0.79
C ASP A 110 12.69 1.37 2.26
N HIS A 111 12.85 2.30 3.21
CA HIS A 111 12.76 2.03 4.63
C HIS A 111 11.36 1.54 5.03
N LEU A 112 10.32 2.28 4.65
CA LEU A 112 8.93 1.92 4.93
C LEU A 112 8.52 0.60 4.28
N LEU A 113 8.94 0.36 3.04
CA LEU A 113 8.64 -0.88 2.31
C LEU A 113 9.36 -2.09 2.94
N LYS A 114 10.61 -1.90 3.42
CA LYS A 114 11.38 -2.94 4.10
C LYS A 114 10.75 -3.35 5.43
N TRP A 115 10.25 -2.38 6.20
CA TRP A 115 9.69 -2.58 7.54
C TRP A 115 8.16 -2.63 7.59
N ARG A 116 7.51 -2.76 6.43
CA ARG A 116 6.07 -2.97 6.32
C ARG A 116 5.62 -4.15 7.21
N LYS A 117 4.42 -4.05 7.75
CA LYS A 117 3.84 -5.05 8.65
C LYS A 117 3.15 -6.13 7.83
N VAL A 118 3.48 -7.40 8.10
CA VAL A 118 2.85 -8.55 7.44
C VAL A 118 1.59 -8.94 8.23
N VAL A 119 0.48 -9.15 7.53
CA VAL A 119 -0.76 -9.65 8.15
C VAL A 119 -0.62 -11.15 8.40
N SER A 120 -0.76 -11.55 9.67
CA SER A 120 -0.82 -12.94 10.11
C SER A 120 -2.24 -13.49 10.06
#